data_AF-K1RTJ5-F1
#
_entry.id   AF-K1RTJ5-F1
#
_cell.length_a   1.000
_cell.length_b   1.000
_cell.length_c   1.000
_cell.angle_alpha   90.00
_cell.angle_beta   90.00
_cell.angle_gamma   90.00
#
_symmetry.space_group_name_H-M   'P 1'
#
loop_
_entity.id
_entity.type
_entity.pdbx_description
1 polymer ?
#
loop_
_entity_poly.entity_id
_entity_poly.type
_entity_poly.pdbx_seq_one_letter_code
_entity_poly.pdbx_strand_id
1 'polypeptide(L)'
;MKDLISRGEYAQAAEIADTIDWRRVKSVMMLCTISDLYKINRRYEDARDMLLLAYERRPGGRTICYSLCELSIKMEEYVQAIEYYKEFVQVAPKDPGRYILQYKLYEAQDVSLEERIAVLEELKKRDYREKWAYELAYLYHRVGLAARCVEECDELILWFGEGKYVIKAMELKMLHQPLTP
;
A
#
# COMPACT_ATOMS: atom_id res chain seq x y z
N MET A 1 22.11 9.91 -7.31
CA MET A 1 20.97 9.43 -6.50
C MET A 1 19.65 9.40 -7.26
N LYS A 2 19.05 10.53 -7.68
CA LYS A 2 17.76 10.49 -8.42
C LYS A 2 17.81 9.64 -9.70
N ASP A 3 18.90 9.75 -10.45
CA ASP A 3 19.15 8.94 -11.65
C ASP A 3 19.26 7.44 -11.31
N LEU A 4 20.00 7.07 -10.26
CA LEU A 4 20.10 5.69 -9.77
C LEU A 4 18.72 5.13 -9.35
N ILE A 5 17.90 5.92 -8.64
CA ILE A 5 16.54 5.53 -8.26
C ILE A 5 15.70 5.25 -9.52
N SER A 6 15.78 6.09 -10.55
CA SER A 6 15.05 5.87 -11.80
C SER A 6 15.51 4.64 -12.59
N ARG A 7 16.76 4.20 -12.40
CA ARG A 7 17.33 2.99 -13.00
C ARG A 7 17.10 1.73 -12.17
N GLY A 8 16.50 1.86 -10.99
CA GLY A 8 16.30 0.74 -10.06
C GLY A 8 17.56 0.33 -9.29
N GLU A 9 18.62 1.14 -9.32
CA GLU A 9 19.88 0.90 -8.61
C GLU A 9 19.78 1.34 -7.15
N TYR A 10 18.85 0.72 -6.41
CA TYR A 10 18.43 1.15 -5.08
C TYR A 10 19.52 1.00 -4.00
N ALA A 11 20.37 -0.03 -4.10
CA ALA A 11 21.44 -0.24 -3.12
C ALA A 11 22.48 0.88 -3.20
N GLN A 12 22.99 1.17 -4.41
CA GLN A 12 23.94 2.26 -4.64
C GLN A 12 23.31 3.63 -4.30
N ALA A 13 22.03 3.82 -4.62
CA ALA A 13 21.33 5.05 -4.23
C ALA A 13 21.29 5.23 -2.70
N ALA A 14 21.12 4.14 -1.94
CA ALA A 14 21.11 4.18 -0.47
C ALA A 14 22.50 4.49 0.10
N GLU A 15 23.57 3.95 -0.47
CA GLU A 15 24.95 4.28 -0.06
C GLU A 15 25.23 5.78 -0.20
N ILE A 16 24.79 6.41 -1.30
CA ILE A 16 24.90 7.87 -1.45
C ILE A 16 24.05 8.58 -0.39
N ALA A 17 22.84 8.07 -0.11
CA ALA A 17 21.95 8.68 0.88
C ALA A 17 22.53 8.67 2.31
N ASP A 18 23.31 7.64 2.66
CA ASP A 18 23.98 7.53 3.95
C ASP A 18 25.05 8.60 4.17
N THR A 19 25.61 9.17 3.10
CA THR A 19 26.63 10.22 3.18
C THR A 19 26.04 11.63 3.44
N ILE A 20 24.71 11.76 3.42
CA ILE A 20 24.04 13.06 3.48
C ILE A 20 23.50 13.33 4.89
N ASP A 21 23.79 14.51 5.42
CA ASP A 21 23.13 15.02 6.62
C ASP A 21 21.71 15.53 6.31
N TRP A 22 20.73 14.62 6.42
CA TRP A 22 19.32 14.89 6.13
C TRP A 22 18.67 15.94 7.06
N ARG A 23 19.25 16.21 8.25
CA ARG A 23 18.76 17.26 9.15
C ARG A 23 18.84 18.65 8.52
N ARG A 24 19.77 18.85 7.59
CA ARG A 24 19.96 20.12 6.86
C ARG A 24 19.06 20.26 5.63
N VAL A 25 18.53 19.16 5.11
CA VAL A 25 17.71 19.14 3.88
C VAL A 25 16.27 19.51 4.21
N LYS A 26 15.81 20.72 3.87
CA LYS A 26 14.45 21.20 4.23
C LYS A 26 13.29 20.54 3.47
N SER A 27 13.56 19.88 2.34
CA SER A 27 12.50 19.35 1.47
C SER A 27 11.84 18.11 2.06
N VAL A 28 10.59 18.25 2.52
CA VAL A 28 9.75 17.15 2.99
C VAL A 28 9.55 16.08 1.92
N MET A 29 9.34 16.49 0.66
CA MET A 29 9.19 15.55 -0.45
C MET A 29 10.45 14.70 -0.65
N MET A 30 11.63 15.31 -0.54
CA MET A 30 12.90 14.59 -0.66
C MET A 30 13.05 13.56 0.46
N LEU A 31 12.71 13.93 1.71
CA LEU A 31 12.75 12.98 2.83
C LEU A 31 11.82 11.78 2.61
N CYS A 32 10.60 12.01 2.12
CA CYS A 32 9.70 10.91 1.78
C CYS A 32 10.31 10.00 0.70
N THR A 33 10.94 10.56 -0.34
CA THR A 33 11.63 9.78 -1.37
C THR A 33 12.78 8.94 -0.80
N ILE A 34 13.54 9.46 0.17
CA ILE A 34 14.60 8.69 0.83
C ILE A 34 14.03 7.62 1.74
N SER A 35 12.94 7.91 2.45
CA SER A 35 12.23 6.87 3.20
C SER A 35 11.81 5.71 2.29
N ASP A 36 11.25 6.01 1.12
CA ASP A 36 10.87 4.99 0.14
C ASP A 36 12.09 4.18 -0.34
N LEU A 37 13.23 4.85 -0.59
CA LEU A 37 14.48 4.21 -0.94
C LEU A 37 14.97 3.24 0.16
N TYR A 38 14.95 3.67 1.42
CA TYR A 38 15.34 2.81 2.54
C TYR A 38 14.36 1.63 2.73
N LYS A 39 13.04 1.84 2.56
CA LYS A 39 12.05 0.75 2.59
C LYS A 39 12.31 -0.31 1.52
N ILE A 40 12.64 0.08 0.29
CA ILE A 40 12.97 -0.86 -0.80
C ILE A 40 14.20 -1.70 -0.43
N ASN A 41 15.19 -1.10 0.23
CA ASN A 41 16.38 -1.78 0.74
C ASN A 41 16.14 -2.51 2.09
N ARG A 42 14.89 -2.61 2.56
CA ARG A 42 14.51 -3.22 3.84
C ARG A 42 15.15 -2.57 5.09
N ARG A 43 15.60 -1.33 4.96
CA ARG A 43 16.15 -0.51 6.05
C ARG A 43 15.02 0.29 6.71
N TYR A 44 14.16 -0.41 7.45
CA TYR A 44 12.92 0.17 7.97
C TYR A 44 13.14 1.24 9.04
N GLU A 45 14.17 1.07 9.87
CA GLU A 45 14.56 2.05 10.88
C GLU A 45 14.99 3.38 10.25
N ASP A 46 15.89 3.33 9.27
CA ASP A 46 16.33 4.53 8.54
C ASP A 46 15.17 5.18 7.78
N ALA A 47 14.26 4.37 7.23
CA ALA A 47 13.05 4.87 6.58
C ALA A 47 12.14 5.62 7.56
N ARG A 48 12.03 5.13 8.80
CA ARG A 48 11.25 5.74 9.87
C ARG A 48 11.85 7.08 10.27
N ASP A 49 13.16 7.14 10.48
CA ASP A 49 13.86 8.39 10.83
C ASP A 49 13.62 9.49 9.79
N MET A 50 13.64 9.14 8.50
CA MET A 50 13.34 10.09 7.43
C MET A 50 11.89 10.58 7.47
N LEU A 51 10.93 9.71 7.76
CA LEU A 51 9.52 10.11 7.87
C LEU A 51 9.25 10.91 9.14
N LEU A 52 9.88 10.59 10.26
CA LEU A 52 9.77 11.37 11.49
C LEU A 52 10.36 12.77 11.30
N LEU A 53 11.52 12.89 10.65
CA LEU A 53 12.09 14.19 10.29
C LEU A 53 11.19 14.98 9.32
N ALA A 54 10.50 14.29 8.41
CA ALA A 54 9.52 14.90 7.52
C ALA A 54 8.29 15.39 8.31
N TYR A 55 7.85 14.58 9.26
CA TYR A 55 6.73 14.84 10.15
C TYR A 55 6.99 16.02 11.09
N GLU A 56 8.18 16.10 11.71
CA GLU A 56 8.58 17.24 12.55
C GLU A 56 8.47 18.58 11.79
N ARG A 57 8.81 18.58 10.50
CA ARG A 57 8.75 19.78 9.66
C ARG A 57 7.36 20.10 9.15
N ARG A 58 6.51 19.08 9.00
CA ARG A 58 5.12 19.23 8.56
C ARG A 58 4.22 18.17 9.22
N PRO A 59 3.83 18.41 10.50
CA PRO A 59 2.86 17.55 11.17
C PRO A 59 1.53 17.55 10.41
N GLY A 60 0.76 16.46 10.46
CA GLY A 60 -0.50 16.37 9.72
C GLY A 60 -0.36 16.34 8.20
N GLY A 61 0.83 16.05 7.66
CA GLY A 61 0.98 15.86 6.22
C GLY A 61 0.34 14.54 5.77
N ARG A 62 -0.73 14.57 4.96
CA ARG A 62 -1.45 13.37 4.45
C ARG A 62 -0.50 12.24 4.01
N THR A 63 0.44 12.55 3.11
CA THR A 63 1.38 11.55 2.58
C THR A 63 2.31 10.99 3.66
N ILE A 64 2.70 11.82 4.63
CA ILE A 64 3.58 11.43 5.72
C ILE A 64 2.84 10.50 6.68
N CYS A 65 1.61 10.86 7.07
CA CYS A 65 0.77 10.03 7.94
C CYS A 65 0.48 8.67 7.29
N TYR A 66 0.18 8.65 5.98
CA TYR A 66 0.00 7.40 5.24
C TYR A 66 1.26 6.52 5.28
N SER A 67 2.42 7.09 4.95
CA SER A 67 3.68 6.34 4.90
C SER A 67 4.13 5.87 6.29
N LEU A 68 3.93 6.68 7.33
CA LEU A 68 4.21 6.30 8.71
C LEU A 68 3.30 5.17 9.17
N CYS A 69 2.00 5.25 8.89
CA CYS A 69 1.06 4.17 9.19
C CYS A 69 1.47 2.86 8.50
N GLU A 70 1.76 2.90 7.20
CA GLU A 70 2.17 1.72 6.43
C GLU A 70 3.48 1.13 6.96
N LEU A 71 4.46 1.97 7.31
CA LEU A 71 5.75 1.53 7.84
C LEU A 71 5.59 0.93 9.25
N SER A 72 4.81 1.55 10.13
CA SER A 72 4.54 1.01 11.47
C SER A 72 3.82 -0.33 11.40
N ILE A 73 2.89 -0.54 10.46
CA ILE A 73 2.32 -1.89 10.22
C ILE A 73 3.41 -2.88 9.84
N LYS A 74 4.31 -2.48 8.93
CA LYS A 74 5.39 -3.35 8.44
C LYS A 74 6.40 -3.71 9.54
N MET A 75 6.58 -2.82 10.52
CA MET A 75 7.44 -3.01 11.68
C MET A 75 6.70 -3.65 12.88
N GLU A 76 5.43 -4.06 12.70
CA GLU A 76 4.58 -4.66 13.74
C GLU A 76 4.29 -3.71 14.93
N GLU A 77 4.41 -2.41 14.71
CA GLU A 77 4.17 -1.35 15.69
C GLU A 77 2.70 -0.88 15.64
N TYR A 78 1.77 -1.79 15.94
CA TYR A 78 0.35 -1.58 15.65
C TYR A 78 -0.29 -0.42 16.40
N VAL A 79 0.11 -0.16 17.65
CA VAL A 79 -0.40 0.99 18.42
C VAL A 79 -0.07 2.29 17.69
N GLN A 80 1.18 2.42 17.26
CA GLN A 80 1.65 3.60 16.54
C GLN A 80 0.99 3.71 15.15
N ALA A 81 0.82 2.58 14.46
CA ALA A 81 0.13 2.54 13.18
C ALA A 81 -1.33 3.05 13.29
N ILE A 82 -2.05 2.68 14.34
CA ILE A 82 -3.42 3.13 14.59
C ILE A 82 -3.48 4.64 14.82
N GLU A 83 -2.52 5.21 15.56
CA GLU A 83 -2.47 6.67 15.77
C GLU A 83 -2.23 7.42 14.46
N TYR A 84 -1.27 6.97 13.63
CA TYR A 84 -1.05 7.56 12.32
C TYR A 84 -2.23 7.36 11.36
N TYR A 85 -2.93 6.24 11.44
CA TYR A 85 -4.16 6.02 10.70
C TYR A 85 -5.25 7.01 11.08
N LYS A 86 -5.48 7.23 12.38
CA LYS A 86 -6.45 8.22 12.87
C LYS A 86 -6.11 9.62 12.36
N GLU A 87 -4.85 10.02 12.45
CA GLU A 87 -4.39 11.31 11.94
C GLU A 87 -4.59 11.42 10.42
N PHE A 88 -4.26 10.37 9.65
CA PHE A 88 -4.50 10.34 8.21
C PHE A 88 -5.98 10.56 7.87
N VAL A 89 -6.89 9.87 8.56
CA VAL A 89 -8.33 10.01 8.34
C VAL A 89 -8.84 11.39 8.73
N GLN A 90 -8.29 12.01 9.78
CA GLN A 90 -8.63 13.38 10.18
C GLN A 90 -8.19 14.41 9.13
N VAL A 91 -6.96 14.30 8.63
CA VAL A 91 -6.39 15.23 7.65
C VAL A 91 -7.01 15.05 6.26
N ALA A 92 -7.31 13.81 5.87
CA ALA A 92 -7.75 13.46 4.53
C ALA A 92 -8.95 12.49 4.54
N PRO A 93 -10.11 12.90 5.09
CA PRO A 93 -11.23 12.01 5.33
C PRO A 93 -11.85 11.43 4.05
N LYS A 94 -11.69 12.10 2.91
CA LYS A 94 -12.21 11.67 1.61
C LYS A 94 -11.19 10.86 0.79
N ASP A 95 -9.97 10.69 1.28
CA ASP A 95 -8.93 9.97 0.55
C ASP A 95 -9.20 8.45 0.59
N PRO A 96 -9.31 7.76 -0.56
CA PRO A 96 -9.57 6.33 -0.61
C PRO A 96 -8.44 5.49 0.01
N GLY A 97 -7.24 6.06 0.18
CA GLY A 97 -6.13 5.44 0.89
C GLY A 97 -6.48 5.00 2.32
N ARG A 98 -7.52 5.58 2.94
CA ARG A 98 -7.99 5.15 4.27
C ARG A 98 -8.46 3.69 4.29
N TYR A 99 -9.08 3.21 3.21
CA TYR A 99 -9.54 1.82 3.12
C TYR A 99 -8.36 0.86 2.96
N ILE A 100 -7.33 1.30 2.23
CA ILE A 100 -6.10 0.54 2.07
C ILE A 100 -5.37 0.38 3.42
N LEU A 101 -5.23 1.46 4.19
CA LEU A 101 -4.60 1.40 5.51
C LEU A 101 -5.44 0.57 6.50
N GLN A 102 -6.77 0.75 6.48
CA GLN A 102 -7.68 -0.04 7.31
C GLN A 102 -7.57 -1.53 7.00
N TYR A 103 -7.57 -1.90 5.72
CA TYR A 103 -7.40 -3.29 5.29
C TYR A 103 -6.09 -3.88 5.82
N LYS A 104 -4.97 -3.16 5.69
CA LYS A 104 -3.65 -3.63 6.17
C LYS A 104 -3.60 -3.77 7.69
N LEU A 105 -4.26 -2.87 8.43
CA LEU A 105 -4.41 -3.00 9.87
C LEU A 105 -5.23 -4.24 10.23
N TYR A 106 -6.34 -4.48 9.52
CA TYR A 106 -7.19 -5.65 9.72
C TYR A 106 -6.43 -6.95 9.42
N GLU A 107 -5.62 -6.95 8.36
CA GLU A 107 -4.73 -8.06 8.05
C GLU A 107 -3.72 -8.32 9.16
N ALA A 108 -3.06 -7.28 9.66
CA ALA A 108 -2.08 -7.38 10.72
C ALA A 108 -2.66 -7.80 12.08
N GLN A 109 -3.94 -7.49 12.33
CA GLN A 109 -4.66 -7.83 13.56
C GLN A 109 -5.44 -9.15 13.46
N ASP A 110 -5.26 -9.87 12.37
CA ASP A 110 -5.98 -11.11 12.05
C ASP A 110 -7.52 -11.00 12.11
N VAL A 111 -8.05 -9.85 11.70
CA VAL A 111 -9.50 -9.59 11.59
C VAL A 111 -10.12 -10.52 10.55
N SER A 112 -11.40 -10.87 10.67
CA SER A 112 -12.06 -11.83 9.76
C SER A 112 -11.93 -11.45 8.28
N LEU A 113 -11.94 -12.46 7.40
CA LEU A 113 -11.87 -12.23 5.94
C LEU A 113 -13.10 -11.46 5.45
N GLU A 114 -14.26 -11.68 6.07
CA GLU A 114 -15.52 -11.02 5.78
C GLU A 114 -15.44 -9.50 6.04
N GLU A 115 -14.84 -9.11 7.17
CA GLU A 115 -14.63 -7.68 7.48
C GLU A 115 -13.59 -7.05 6.55
N ARG A 116 -12.53 -7.78 6.17
CA ARG A 116 -11.55 -7.32 5.17
C ARG A 116 -12.19 -7.13 3.79
N ILE A 117 -13.07 -8.05 3.38
CA ILE A 117 -13.86 -7.95 2.15
C ILE A 117 -14.70 -6.67 2.16
N ALA A 118 -15.44 -6.41 3.23
CA ALA A 118 -16.29 -5.22 3.34
C ALA A 118 -15.49 -3.91 3.16
N VAL A 119 -14.27 -3.85 3.70
CA VAL A 119 -13.38 -2.68 3.51
C VAL A 119 -12.97 -2.51 2.04
N LEU A 120 -12.65 -3.60 1.34
CA LEU A 120 -12.27 -3.53 -0.08
C LEU A 120 -13.46 -3.27 -1.01
N GLU A 121 -14.66 -3.75 -0.68
CA GLU A 121 -15.89 -3.38 -1.39
C GLU A 121 -16.15 -1.86 -1.30
N GLU A 122 -15.92 -1.26 -0.13
CA GLU A 122 -16.01 0.20 0.04
C GLU A 122 -14.90 0.96 -0.72
N LEU A 123 -13.69 0.39 -0.80
CA LEU A 123 -12.63 0.94 -1.65
C LEU A 123 -13.05 0.93 -3.13
N LYS A 124 -13.52 -0.22 -3.64
CA LYS A 124 -13.94 -0.40 -5.04
C LYS A 124 -14.97 0.64 -5.47
N LYS A 125 -15.96 0.95 -4.62
CA LYS A 125 -16.99 1.97 -4.90
C LYS A 125 -16.43 3.38 -5.12
N ARG A 126 -15.23 3.68 -4.61
CA ARG A 126 -14.63 5.02 -4.61
C ARG A 126 -13.41 5.12 -5.52
N ASP A 127 -12.64 4.05 -5.61
CA ASP A 127 -11.37 4.02 -6.31
C ASP A 127 -11.02 2.57 -6.69
N TYR A 128 -11.24 2.25 -7.96
CA TYR A 128 -10.98 0.92 -8.48
C TYR A 128 -9.52 0.79 -8.93
N ARG A 129 -8.74 -0.02 -8.21
CA ARG A 129 -7.29 -0.19 -8.42
C ARG A 129 -6.94 -1.65 -8.66
N GLU A 130 -6.17 -1.92 -9.71
CA GLU A 130 -5.81 -3.26 -10.20
C GLU A 130 -5.39 -4.24 -9.08
N LYS A 131 -4.44 -3.85 -8.23
CA LYS A 131 -3.98 -4.68 -7.10
C LYS A 131 -5.11 -5.06 -6.13
N TRP A 132 -5.94 -4.09 -5.78
CA TRP A 132 -6.96 -4.25 -4.73
C TRP A 132 -8.22 -4.93 -5.26
N ALA A 133 -8.52 -4.77 -6.55
CA ALA A 133 -9.51 -5.58 -7.25
C ALA A 133 -9.13 -7.06 -7.21
N TYR A 134 -7.86 -7.40 -7.49
CA TYR A 134 -7.38 -8.77 -7.40
C TYR A 134 -7.44 -9.30 -5.96
N GLU A 135 -7.03 -8.49 -4.98
CA GLU A 135 -7.12 -8.87 -3.57
C GLU A 135 -8.57 -9.18 -3.16
N LEU A 136 -9.53 -8.37 -3.61
CA LEU A 136 -10.94 -8.61 -3.36
C LEU A 136 -11.43 -9.92 -3.99
N ALA A 137 -11.06 -10.20 -5.24
CA ALA A 137 -11.38 -11.47 -5.90
C ALA A 137 -10.79 -12.66 -5.15
N TYR A 138 -9.52 -12.56 -4.72
CA TYR A 138 -8.84 -13.60 -3.96
C TYR A 138 -9.51 -13.86 -2.61
N LEU A 139 -9.99 -12.81 -1.93
CA LEU A 139 -10.74 -12.99 -0.69
C LEU A 139 -12.09 -13.67 -0.91
N TYR A 140 -12.83 -13.34 -1.98
CA TYR A 140 -14.05 -14.09 -2.32
C TYR A 140 -13.78 -15.57 -2.53
N HIS A 141 -12.70 -15.91 -3.25
CA HIS A 141 -12.25 -17.30 -3.38
C HIS A 141 -12.00 -17.95 -2.02
N ARG A 142 -11.27 -17.26 -1.12
CA ARG A 142 -10.87 -17.77 0.20
C ARG A 142 -12.03 -18.07 1.13
N VAL A 143 -13.14 -17.34 1.01
CA VAL A 143 -14.38 -17.57 1.78
C VAL A 143 -15.42 -18.43 1.03
N GLY A 144 -15.06 -18.98 -0.13
CA GLY A 144 -15.93 -19.89 -0.90
C GLY A 144 -17.00 -19.21 -1.77
N LEU A 145 -16.93 -17.89 -1.93
CA LEU A 145 -17.85 -17.12 -2.77
C LEU A 145 -17.41 -17.15 -4.25
N ALA A 146 -17.41 -18.34 -4.84
CA ALA A 146 -16.88 -18.58 -6.20
C ALA A 146 -17.51 -17.69 -7.28
N ALA A 147 -18.83 -17.47 -7.25
CA ALA A 147 -19.50 -16.61 -8.22
C ALA A 147 -18.98 -15.16 -8.16
N ARG A 148 -18.87 -14.59 -6.96
CA ARG A 148 -18.34 -13.23 -6.75
C ARG A 148 -16.86 -13.13 -7.13
N CYS A 149 -16.08 -14.18 -6.89
CA CYS A 149 -14.68 -14.25 -7.33
C CYS A 149 -14.58 -14.14 -8.86
N VAL A 150 -15.37 -14.93 -9.59
CA VAL A 150 -15.36 -14.91 -11.06
C VAL A 150 -15.82 -13.56 -11.60
N GLU A 151 -16.92 -13.01 -11.05
CA GLU A 151 -17.42 -11.68 -11.42
C GLU A 151 -16.38 -10.58 -11.23
N GLU A 152 -15.69 -10.58 -10.08
CA GLU A 152 -14.63 -9.59 -9.80
C GLU A 152 -13.41 -9.77 -10.72
N CYS A 153 -13.01 -11.02 -11.02
CA CYS A 153 -11.95 -11.28 -11.99
C CYS A 153 -12.31 -10.75 -13.38
N ASP A 154 -13.54 -10.96 -13.83
CA ASP A 154 -14.02 -10.50 -15.13
C ASP A 154 -14.08 -8.98 -15.22
N GLU A 155 -14.57 -8.32 -14.17
CA GLU A 155 -14.56 -6.86 -14.09
C GLU A 155 -13.12 -6.31 -14.12
N LEU A 156 -12.20 -6.92 -13.37
CA LEU A 156 -10.79 -6.53 -13.34
C LEU A 156 -10.15 -6.66 -14.73
N ILE A 157 -10.34 -7.80 -15.40
CA ILE A 157 -9.80 -8.04 -16.75
C ILE A 157 -10.36 -7.02 -17.73
N LEU A 158 -11.67 -6.75 -17.67
CA LEU A 158 -12.33 -5.78 -18.55
C LEU A 158 -11.80 -4.35 -18.33
N TRP A 159 -11.59 -3.94 -17.08
CA TRP A 159 -11.20 -2.57 -16.74
C TRP A 159 -9.73 -2.26 -17.04
N PHE A 160 -8.84 -3.22 -16.78
CA PHE A 160 -7.38 -2.99 -16.87
C PHE A 160 -6.75 -3.57 -18.15
N GLY A 161 -7.36 -4.59 -18.76
CA GLY A 161 -6.92 -5.20 -20.03
C GLY A 161 -5.66 -6.05 -19.93
N GLU A 162 -4.55 -5.45 -19.50
CA GLU A 162 -3.26 -6.10 -19.28
C GLU A 162 -2.62 -5.65 -17.97
N GLY A 163 -1.78 -6.51 -17.38
CA GLY A 163 -1.13 -6.20 -16.12
C GLY A 163 -0.82 -7.46 -15.31
N LYS A 164 0.06 -7.31 -14.33
CA LYS A 164 0.46 -8.45 -13.49
C LYS A 164 -0.69 -8.98 -12.64
N TYR A 165 -1.65 -8.13 -12.25
CA TYR A 165 -2.83 -8.58 -11.50
C TYR A 165 -3.95 -9.05 -12.43
N VAL A 166 -4.00 -8.56 -13.67
CA VAL A 166 -4.86 -9.15 -14.73
C VAL A 166 -4.50 -10.61 -14.98
N ILE A 167 -3.20 -10.92 -15.15
CA ILE A 167 -2.73 -12.30 -15.33
C ILE A 167 -3.12 -13.18 -14.14
N LYS A 168 -2.88 -12.69 -12.91
CA LYS A 168 -3.28 -13.42 -11.70
C LYS A 168 -4.79 -13.61 -11.59
N ALA A 169 -5.60 -12.64 -12.04
CA ALA A 169 -7.05 -12.76 -12.05
C ALA A 169 -7.53 -13.84 -13.03
N MET A 170 -6.89 -13.94 -14.20
CA MET A 170 -7.15 -15.03 -15.16
C MET A 170 -6.82 -16.40 -14.56
N GLU A 171 -5.65 -16.54 -13.93
CA GLU A 171 -5.23 -17.76 -13.23
C GLU A 171 -6.20 -18.15 -12.11
N LEU A 172 -6.62 -17.17 -11.30
CA LEU A 172 -7.59 -17.38 -10.22
C LEU A 172 -8.96 -17.80 -10.78
N LYS A 173 -9.43 -17.17 -11.86
CA LYS A 173 -10.68 -17.52 -12.53
C LYS A 173 -10.67 -18.96 -13.04
N MET A 174 -9.54 -19.44 -13.58
CA MET A 174 -9.39 -20.82 -14.06
C MET A 174 -9.65 -21.90 -13.00
N LEU A 175 -9.49 -21.57 -11.72
CA LEU A 175 -9.81 -22.50 -10.62
C LEU A 175 -11.32 -22.71 -10.43
N HIS A 176 -12.15 -21.81 -10.96
CA HIS A 176 -13.60 -21.83 -10.81
C HIS A 176 -14.33 -22.09 -12.13
N GLN A 177 -13.81 -21.59 -13.25
CA GLN A 177 -14.36 -21.79 -14.59
C GLN A 177 -13.23 -21.85 -15.62
N PRO A 178 -13.25 -22.81 -16.57
CA PRO A 178 -12.29 -22.82 -17.67
C PRO A 178 -12.44 -21.55 -18.51
N LEU A 179 -11.32 -20.96 -18.95
CA LEU A 179 -11.34 -19.80 -19.85
C LEU A 179 -11.99 -20.22 -21.17
N THR A 180 -13.03 -19.51 -21.58
CA THR A 180 -13.56 -19.62 -22.94
C THR A 180 -12.51 -19.11 -23.95
N PRO A 181 -12.31 -19.80 -25.09
CA PRO A 181 -11.38 -19.40 -26.15
C PRO A 181 -11.64 -18.00 -26.72
#